data_AF-A0A7V2VKU7-F1
#
_entry.id   AF-A0A7V2VKU7-F1
#
_cell.length_a   1.000
_cell.length_b   1.000
_cell.length_c   1.000
_cell.angle_alpha   90.00
_cell.angle_beta   90.00
_cell.angle_gamma   90.00
#
_symmetry.space_group_name_H-M   'P 1'
#
loop_
_entity.id
_entity.type
_entity.pdbx_description
1 polymer ?
#
loop_
_entity_poly.entity_id
_entity_poly.type
_entity_poly.pdbx_seq_one_letter_code
_entity_poly.pdbx_strand_id
1 'polypeptide(L)'
;MEFSRELVRAIAQVGRENPPRPALEEVEIFSHYFDPGTGLPLELDRRDGACTRRDLLMRYLLLNAVLDQGPDSEGVRRLLVEVTNDLYRREVRFLHKPEAFFQELGIAVDHITAVHDLLKEQRAEKWAEANQSSPSKYNLFLDGAQQVLNYAVFRWGTPLAVPLLLTRDEQDETRRPEVLSHYIEQWDSAEVMSKQLKEHPRYGLGKAIGYKASHLYAKWIVHTFRLVRREDLGWGSYSFEIPFDSNAGRVLFRTGFFLEWATLEEYERWEVLHSGKGKEGTTYIRVTNIREKGSTRAKRDSRLFEIYCDLCYHHLRVLKGTPRTVQIQRIPLVFLLEEGLYTAGDLDDGLMYIGTHYCYNHAEPDCPHCPIRHICRGFQEDRSLITEYRT
;
A
#
# COMPACT_ATOMS: atom_id res chain seq x y z
N MET A 1 8.82 21.69 -13.93
CA MET A 1 8.02 20.72 -14.71
C MET A 1 8.89 19.64 -15.33
N GLU A 2 9.87 19.98 -16.19
CA GLU A 2 10.77 18.97 -16.77
C GLU A 2 11.49 18.15 -15.69
N PHE A 3 12.03 18.84 -14.68
CA PHE A 3 12.57 18.23 -13.46
C PHE A 3 11.63 17.19 -12.82
N SER A 4 10.36 17.54 -12.59
CA SER A 4 9.40 16.64 -11.94
C SER A 4 9.08 15.42 -12.80
N ARG A 5 9.02 15.60 -14.12
CA ARG A 5 8.79 14.53 -15.09
C ARG A 5 9.96 13.55 -15.10
N GLU A 6 11.17 14.06 -15.23
CA GLU A 6 12.41 13.26 -15.20
C GLU A 6 12.55 12.48 -13.89
N LEU A 7 12.31 13.14 -12.76
CA LEU A 7 12.36 12.51 -11.44
C LEU A 7 11.32 11.38 -11.30
N VAL A 8 10.07 11.62 -11.70
CA VAL A 8 9.01 10.60 -11.66
C VAL A 8 9.38 9.39 -12.53
N ARG A 9 9.90 9.62 -13.74
CA ARG A 9 10.37 8.57 -14.65
C ARG A 9 11.50 7.75 -14.02
N ALA A 10 12.50 8.42 -13.45
CA ALA A 10 13.65 7.76 -12.84
C ALA A 10 13.24 6.90 -11.63
N ILE A 11 12.33 7.39 -10.78
CA ILE A 11 11.79 6.60 -9.66
C ILE A 11 11.00 5.40 -10.17
N ALA A 12 10.11 5.59 -11.15
CA ALA A 12 9.31 4.49 -11.70
C ALA A 12 10.17 3.41 -12.36
N GLN A 13 11.27 3.80 -13.01
CA GLN A 13 12.24 2.83 -13.53
C GLN A 13 12.85 1.97 -12.41
N VAL A 14 13.29 2.60 -11.32
CA VAL A 14 13.82 1.88 -10.15
C VAL A 14 12.81 0.87 -9.62
N GLY A 15 11.52 1.24 -9.57
CA GLY A 15 10.47 0.34 -9.10
C GLY A 15 10.21 -0.84 -10.02
N ARG A 16 10.18 -0.61 -11.34
CA ARG A 16 10.06 -1.69 -12.35
C ARG A 16 11.18 -2.72 -12.22
N GLU A 17 12.40 -2.26 -11.93
CA GLU A 17 13.58 -3.11 -11.77
C GLU A 17 13.62 -3.80 -10.39
N ASN A 18 12.88 -3.29 -9.40
CA ASN A 18 12.90 -3.78 -8.02
C ASN A 18 11.49 -3.87 -7.40
N PRO A 19 10.55 -4.66 -7.95
CA PRO A 19 9.17 -4.67 -7.49
C PRO A 19 9.01 -5.40 -6.14
N PRO A 20 8.72 -4.70 -5.02
CA PRO A 20 8.36 -5.36 -3.77
C PRO A 20 7.02 -6.09 -3.89
N ARG A 21 7.03 -7.41 -3.71
CA ARG A 21 5.80 -8.22 -3.62
C ARG A 21 5.75 -9.02 -2.32
N PRO A 22 4.55 -9.24 -1.75
CA PRO A 22 4.37 -10.28 -0.76
C PRO A 22 4.81 -11.64 -1.32
N ALA A 23 5.55 -12.42 -0.53
CA ALA A 23 5.99 -13.77 -0.89
C ALA A 23 4.83 -14.75 -0.75
N LEU A 24 3.85 -14.67 -1.65
CA LEU A 24 2.66 -15.54 -1.63
C LEU A 24 3.04 -17.00 -1.87
N GLU A 25 4.15 -17.25 -2.54
CA GLU A 25 4.75 -18.58 -2.76
C GLU A 25 5.18 -19.27 -1.45
N GLU A 26 5.44 -18.53 -0.37
CA GLU A 26 5.80 -19.08 0.94
C GLU A 26 4.57 -19.52 1.75
N VAL A 27 3.38 -19.15 1.31
CA VAL A 27 2.13 -19.64 1.89
C VAL A 27 1.85 -21.02 1.31
N GLU A 28 1.89 -22.06 2.13
CA GLU A 28 1.92 -23.47 1.70
C GLU A 28 0.77 -23.81 0.76
N ILE A 29 -0.43 -23.32 1.06
CA ILE A 29 -1.62 -23.56 0.24
C ILE A 29 -1.56 -22.90 -1.15
N PHE A 30 -0.73 -21.88 -1.33
CA PHE A 30 -0.58 -21.16 -2.60
C PHE A 30 0.67 -21.57 -3.37
N SER A 31 1.56 -22.38 -2.80
CA SER A 31 2.80 -22.82 -3.43
C SER A 31 2.61 -23.35 -4.86
N HIS A 32 1.47 -23.99 -5.13
CA HIS A 32 1.11 -24.58 -6.42
C HIS A 32 0.23 -23.67 -7.30
N TYR A 33 0.01 -22.42 -6.91
CA TYR A 33 -0.76 -21.44 -7.67
C TYR A 33 0.12 -20.62 -8.62
N PHE A 34 1.44 -20.69 -8.50
CA PHE A 34 2.35 -19.82 -9.24
C PHE A 34 3.15 -20.60 -10.28
N ASP A 35 3.39 -19.95 -11.41
CA ASP A 35 4.33 -20.43 -12.41
C ASP A 35 5.78 -20.34 -11.89
N PRO A 36 6.55 -21.44 -11.85
CA PRO A 36 7.92 -21.41 -11.32
C PRO A 36 8.90 -20.52 -12.11
N GLY A 37 8.62 -20.23 -13.39
CA GLY A 37 9.52 -19.43 -14.23
C GLY A 37 9.26 -17.93 -14.15
N THR A 38 8.00 -17.53 -14.12
CA THR A 38 7.56 -16.13 -14.12
C THR A 38 7.14 -15.61 -12.75
N GLY A 39 6.84 -16.51 -11.81
CA GLY A 39 6.29 -16.17 -10.50
C GLY A 39 4.88 -15.60 -10.55
N LEU A 40 4.18 -15.69 -11.69
CA LEU A 40 2.82 -15.19 -11.87
C LEU A 40 1.76 -16.24 -11.47
N PRO A 41 0.60 -15.83 -10.96
CA PRO A 41 -0.50 -16.76 -10.67
C PRO A 41 -1.01 -17.49 -11.91
N LEU A 42 -1.35 -18.77 -11.76
CA LEU A 42 -1.87 -19.67 -12.79
C LEU A 42 -3.27 -20.18 -12.42
N GLU A 43 -4.08 -20.45 -13.46
CA GLU A 43 -5.41 -21.05 -13.34
C GLU A 43 -6.29 -20.35 -12.28
N LEU A 44 -6.30 -19.01 -12.28
CA LEU A 44 -6.94 -18.19 -11.24
C LEU A 44 -8.42 -18.54 -11.00
N ASP A 45 -9.14 -18.96 -12.04
CA ASP A 45 -10.57 -19.30 -11.94
C ASP A 45 -10.82 -20.78 -11.60
N ARG A 46 -9.77 -21.58 -11.41
CA ARG A 46 -9.87 -22.96 -10.92
C ARG A 46 -10.36 -22.97 -9.47
N ARG A 47 -11.21 -23.95 -9.15
CA ARG A 47 -11.68 -24.19 -7.79
C ARG A 47 -10.60 -24.80 -6.92
N ASP A 48 -10.52 -24.29 -5.70
CA ASP A 48 -9.84 -24.88 -4.56
C ASP A 48 -10.79 -24.88 -3.36
N GLY A 49 -11.29 -26.08 -3.03
CA GLY A 49 -12.41 -26.25 -2.11
C GLY A 49 -13.66 -25.45 -2.53
N ALA A 50 -14.15 -24.62 -1.62
CA ALA A 50 -15.36 -23.81 -1.81
C ALA A 50 -15.10 -22.47 -2.53
N CYS A 51 -13.86 -22.14 -2.88
CA CYS A 51 -13.47 -20.86 -3.47
C CYS A 51 -12.74 -21.07 -4.80
N THR A 52 -12.51 -20.00 -5.57
CA THR A 52 -11.50 -20.00 -6.63
C THR A 52 -10.14 -19.60 -6.09
N ARG A 53 -9.05 -19.97 -6.80
CA ARG A 53 -7.69 -19.53 -6.46
C ARG A 53 -7.58 -18.01 -6.42
N ARG A 54 -8.22 -17.32 -7.36
CA ARG A 54 -8.33 -15.84 -7.42
C ARG A 54 -8.89 -15.27 -6.13
N ASP A 55 -10.04 -15.79 -5.67
CA ASP A 55 -10.72 -15.29 -4.48
C ASP A 55 -9.87 -15.53 -3.21
N LEU A 56 -9.19 -16.69 -3.12
CA LEU A 56 -8.30 -16.99 -1.99
C LEU A 56 -7.07 -16.06 -1.93
N LEU A 57 -6.44 -15.80 -3.07
CA LEU A 57 -5.33 -14.83 -3.16
C LEU A 57 -5.80 -13.42 -2.78
N MET A 58 -6.97 -12.99 -3.26
CA MET A 58 -7.57 -11.70 -2.88
C MET A 58 -7.87 -11.62 -1.38
N ARG A 59 -8.42 -12.67 -0.76
CA ARG A 59 -8.67 -12.72 0.69
C ARG A 59 -7.37 -12.57 1.49
N TYR A 60 -6.32 -13.30 1.10
CA TYR A 60 -5.01 -13.20 1.76
C TYR A 60 -4.40 -11.82 1.60
N LEU A 61 -4.43 -11.24 0.39
CA LEU A 61 -3.91 -9.90 0.13
C LEU A 61 -4.69 -8.82 0.89
N LEU A 62 -6.00 -8.98 1.06
CA LEU A 62 -6.82 -8.05 1.86
C LEU A 62 -6.42 -8.09 3.33
N LEU A 63 -6.25 -9.29 3.89
CA LEU A 63 -5.73 -9.47 5.24
C LEU A 63 -4.33 -8.87 5.36
N ASN A 64 -3.43 -9.18 4.42
CA ASN A 64 -2.07 -8.63 4.39
C ASN A 64 -2.08 -7.09 4.38
N ALA A 65 -2.92 -6.46 3.56
CA ALA A 65 -3.02 -5.01 3.50
C ALA A 65 -3.48 -4.41 4.84
N VAL A 66 -4.39 -5.09 5.55
CA VAL A 66 -4.83 -4.69 6.90
C VAL A 66 -3.71 -4.84 7.92
N LEU A 67 -2.85 -5.86 7.82
CA LEU A 67 -1.76 -6.05 8.77
C LEU A 67 -0.56 -5.13 8.47
N ASP A 68 -0.23 -4.92 7.19
CA ASP A 68 0.92 -4.15 6.67
C ASP A 68 0.70 -2.62 6.76
N GLN A 69 0.37 -2.15 7.97
CA GLN A 69 0.21 -0.74 8.32
C GLN A 69 1.26 -0.26 9.33
N GLY A 70 2.15 -1.16 9.78
CA GLY A 70 3.17 -0.93 10.80
C GLY A 70 4.53 -0.54 10.20
N PRO A 71 5.51 -0.22 11.06
CA PRO A 71 6.85 0.21 10.63
C PRO A 71 7.76 -0.94 10.13
N ASP A 72 7.48 -2.20 10.46
CA ASP A 72 8.24 -3.37 9.96
C ASP A 72 7.36 -4.27 9.07
N SER A 73 7.18 -3.86 7.82
CA SER A 73 6.41 -4.62 6.81
C SER A 73 6.94 -6.04 6.60
N GLU A 74 8.25 -6.26 6.68
CA GLU A 74 8.85 -7.58 6.51
C GLU A 74 8.47 -8.51 7.67
N GLY A 75 8.61 -8.04 8.92
CA GLY A 75 8.20 -8.80 10.09
C GLY A 75 6.69 -9.12 10.10
N VAL A 76 5.85 -8.17 9.72
CA VAL A 76 4.39 -8.38 9.61
C VAL A 76 4.04 -9.41 8.54
N ARG A 77 4.70 -9.38 7.37
CA ARG A 77 4.47 -10.37 6.31
C ARG A 77 4.89 -11.76 6.75
N ARG A 78 6.04 -11.90 7.43
CA ARG A 78 6.46 -13.17 8.02
C ARG A 78 5.46 -13.69 9.05
N LEU A 79 4.97 -12.82 9.94
CA LEU A 79 3.93 -13.18 10.91
C LEU A 79 2.69 -13.76 10.21
N LEU A 80 2.21 -13.10 9.14
CA LEU A 80 1.05 -13.57 8.39
C LEU A 80 1.31 -14.92 7.71
N VAL A 81 2.47 -15.11 7.07
CA VAL A 81 2.83 -16.38 6.41
C VAL A 81 2.90 -17.52 7.44
N GLU A 82 3.66 -17.34 8.51
CA GLU A 82 3.89 -18.37 9.53
C GLU A 82 2.58 -18.75 10.24
N VAL A 83 1.78 -17.77 10.68
CA VAL A 83 0.46 -18.03 11.29
C VAL A 83 -0.49 -18.70 10.30
N THR A 84 -0.49 -18.29 9.03
CA THR A 84 -1.36 -18.91 8.01
C THR A 84 -1.02 -20.38 7.84
N ASN A 85 0.26 -20.70 7.63
CA ASN A 85 0.70 -22.08 7.45
C ASN A 85 0.38 -22.94 8.68
N ASP A 86 0.64 -22.43 9.89
CA ASP A 86 0.36 -23.16 11.13
C ASP A 86 -1.14 -23.43 11.34
N LEU A 87 -1.99 -22.45 11.07
CA LEU A 87 -3.44 -22.62 11.13
C LEU A 87 -3.94 -23.66 10.12
N TYR A 88 -3.42 -23.65 8.89
CA TYR A 88 -3.81 -24.61 7.87
C TYR A 88 -3.36 -26.03 8.17
N ARG A 89 -2.15 -26.24 8.71
CA ARG A 89 -1.67 -27.55 9.18
C ARG A 89 -2.53 -28.13 10.30
N ARG A 90 -3.27 -27.26 11.00
CA ARG A 90 -4.23 -27.61 12.07
C ARG A 90 -5.68 -27.66 11.57
N GLU A 91 -5.88 -27.64 10.25
CA GLU A 91 -7.18 -27.68 9.59
C GLU A 91 -8.08 -26.44 9.87
N VAL A 92 -7.51 -25.34 10.38
CA VAL A 92 -8.19 -24.05 10.48
C VAL A 92 -8.05 -23.32 9.15
N ARG A 93 -8.83 -23.75 8.15
CA ARG A 93 -8.77 -23.26 6.76
C ARG A 93 -9.47 -21.91 6.55
N PHE A 94 -9.05 -20.90 7.31
CA PHE A 94 -9.80 -19.64 7.45
C PHE A 94 -9.97 -18.80 6.18
N LEU A 95 -9.13 -18.97 5.14
CA LEU A 95 -9.37 -18.26 3.87
C LEU A 95 -10.47 -18.94 3.05
N HIS A 96 -10.56 -20.27 3.09
CA HIS A 96 -11.62 -21.05 2.44
C HIS A 96 -12.95 -20.92 3.19
N LYS A 97 -12.87 -20.95 4.52
CA LYS A 97 -14.01 -20.93 5.44
C LYS A 97 -13.77 -19.90 6.55
N PRO A 98 -14.07 -18.61 6.32
CA PRO A 98 -13.78 -17.54 7.28
C PRO A 98 -14.36 -17.75 8.67
N GLU A 99 -15.52 -18.42 8.80
CA GLU A 99 -16.10 -18.76 10.09
C GLU A 99 -15.21 -19.67 10.95
N ALA A 100 -14.31 -20.45 10.34
CA ALA A 100 -13.38 -21.31 11.08
C ALA A 100 -12.43 -20.50 11.96
N PHE A 101 -12.01 -19.30 11.54
CA PHE A 101 -11.20 -18.41 12.36
C PHE A 101 -11.91 -18.00 13.65
N PHE A 102 -13.21 -17.71 13.57
CA PHE A 102 -14.00 -17.27 14.71
C PHE A 102 -14.39 -18.44 15.63
N GLN A 103 -14.64 -19.61 15.05
CA GLN A 103 -14.90 -20.85 15.81
C GLN A 103 -13.68 -21.29 16.60
N GLU A 104 -12.49 -21.16 15.99
CA GLU A 104 -11.21 -21.56 16.57
C GLU A 104 -10.38 -20.36 17.07
N LEU A 105 -11.05 -19.30 17.54
CA LEU A 105 -10.38 -18.04 17.90
C LEU A 105 -9.30 -18.23 18.96
N GLY A 106 -9.49 -19.15 19.92
CA GLY A 106 -8.47 -19.49 20.92
C GLY A 106 -7.18 -20.00 20.28
N ILE A 107 -7.31 -20.94 19.34
CA ILE A 107 -6.17 -21.48 18.58
C ILE A 107 -5.48 -20.35 17.79
N ALA A 108 -6.26 -19.52 17.09
CA ALA A 108 -5.69 -18.41 16.33
C ALA A 108 -4.93 -17.40 17.20
N VAL A 109 -5.48 -17.05 18.37
CA VAL A 109 -4.84 -16.13 19.33
C VAL A 109 -3.53 -16.70 19.86
N ASP A 110 -3.50 -17.96 20.24
CA ASP A 110 -2.30 -18.62 20.76
C ASP A 110 -1.19 -18.66 19.70
N HIS A 111 -1.54 -18.97 18.44
CA HIS A 111 -0.56 -19.00 17.34
C HIS A 111 -0.06 -17.62 16.94
N ILE A 112 -0.94 -16.61 16.87
CA ILE A 112 -0.50 -15.23 16.61
C ILE A 112 0.48 -14.78 17.68
N THR A 113 0.24 -15.13 18.95
CA THR A 113 1.15 -14.80 20.07
C THR A 113 2.49 -15.51 19.94
N ALA A 114 2.48 -16.83 19.74
CA ALA A 114 3.70 -17.63 19.65
C ALA A 114 4.60 -17.18 18.50
N VAL A 115 4.03 -16.94 17.31
CA VAL A 115 4.79 -16.46 16.15
C VAL A 115 5.27 -15.03 16.35
N HIS A 116 4.46 -14.16 16.94
CA HIS A 116 4.87 -12.80 17.29
C HIS A 116 6.14 -12.81 18.16
N ASP A 117 6.13 -13.61 19.23
CA ASP A 117 7.24 -13.67 20.18
C ASP A 117 8.50 -14.25 19.55
N LEU A 118 8.37 -15.30 18.74
CA LEU A 118 9.47 -15.88 17.96
C LEU A 118 10.10 -14.85 17.02
N LEU A 119 9.29 -14.12 16.25
CA LEU A 119 9.78 -13.10 15.33
C LEU A 119 10.42 -11.92 16.06
N LYS A 120 9.90 -11.55 17.23
CA LYS A 120 10.49 -10.53 18.09
C LYS A 120 11.89 -10.91 18.54
N GLU A 121 12.11 -12.15 18.97
CA GLU A 121 13.44 -12.66 19.32
C GLU A 121 14.42 -12.59 18.13
N GLN A 122 13.95 -12.89 16.92
CA GLN A 122 14.79 -12.92 15.72
C GLN A 122 15.12 -11.54 15.15
N ARG A 123 14.19 -10.57 15.25
CA ARG A 123 14.25 -9.32 14.46
C ARG A 123 14.46 -8.05 15.26
N ALA A 124 14.14 -8.05 16.56
CA ALA A 124 14.09 -6.82 17.33
C ALA A 124 15.41 -6.04 17.35
N GLU A 125 16.55 -6.75 17.43
CA GLU A 125 17.89 -6.12 17.42
C GLU A 125 18.20 -5.45 16.08
N LYS A 126 18.08 -6.19 14.97
CA LYS A 126 18.33 -5.68 13.62
C LYS A 126 17.41 -4.50 13.29
N TRP A 127 16.13 -4.59 13.66
CA TRP A 127 15.18 -3.50 13.49
C TRP A 127 15.59 -2.26 14.30
N ALA A 128 16.02 -2.45 15.56
CA ALA A 128 16.42 -1.36 16.43
C ALA A 128 17.68 -0.64 15.93
N GLU A 129 18.68 -1.38 15.44
CA GLU A 129 19.89 -0.82 14.84
C GLU A 129 19.56 0.06 13.62
N ALA A 130 18.80 -0.48 12.67
CA ALA A 130 18.43 0.24 11.44
C ALA A 130 17.59 1.50 11.71
N ASN A 131 16.85 1.53 12.82
CA ASN A 131 15.94 2.64 13.16
C ASN A 131 16.46 3.57 14.26
N GLN A 132 17.68 3.34 14.77
CA GLN A 132 18.25 4.03 15.94
C GLN A 132 17.26 4.02 17.13
N SER A 133 16.74 2.84 17.46
CA SER A 133 15.71 2.62 18.47
C SER A 133 16.16 1.56 19.50
N SER A 134 15.25 1.15 20.40
CA SER A 134 15.48 0.07 21.35
C SER A 134 14.75 -1.21 20.90
N PRO A 135 15.38 -2.40 20.99
CA PRO A 135 14.73 -3.68 20.69
C PRO A 135 13.45 -3.91 21.50
N SER A 136 13.38 -3.40 22.73
CA SER A 136 12.18 -3.51 23.58
C SER A 136 10.94 -2.83 23.01
N LYS A 137 11.10 -1.87 22.10
CA LYS A 137 10.00 -1.18 21.41
C LYS A 137 9.49 -1.94 20.19
N TYR A 138 10.14 -3.04 19.81
CA TYR A 138 9.70 -3.87 18.70
C TYR A 138 8.38 -4.57 19.04
N ASN A 139 7.39 -4.34 18.20
CA ASN A 139 6.06 -4.93 18.31
C ASN A 139 5.47 -5.03 16.89
N LEU A 140 4.96 -6.21 16.53
CA LEU A 140 4.29 -6.42 15.24
C LEU A 140 2.79 -6.08 15.32
N PHE A 141 2.24 -5.91 16.52
CA PHE A 141 0.88 -5.46 16.69
C PHE A 141 0.78 -3.95 16.45
N LEU A 142 -0.19 -3.56 15.61
CA LEU A 142 -0.46 -2.17 15.25
C LEU A 142 -0.93 -1.34 16.45
N ASP A 143 -0.74 -0.02 16.36
CA ASP A 143 -1.17 0.97 17.36
C ASP A 143 -0.62 0.74 18.78
N GLY A 144 0.52 0.03 18.88
CA GLY A 144 1.11 -0.31 20.17
C GLY A 144 0.25 -1.26 21.00
N ALA A 145 -0.72 -1.95 20.38
CA ALA A 145 -1.56 -2.93 21.06
C ALA A 145 -0.67 -3.96 21.78
N GLN A 146 -0.96 -4.16 23.06
CA GLN A 146 -0.29 -5.17 23.89
C GLN A 146 -1.14 -6.45 24.00
N GLN A 147 -2.41 -6.37 23.58
CA GLN A 147 -3.38 -7.45 23.70
C GLN A 147 -3.60 -8.12 22.34
N VAL A 148 -3.15 -9.36 22.23
CA VAL A 148 -3.34 -10.20 21.03
C VAL A 148 -4.81 -10.39 20.67
N LEU A 149 -5.72 -10.50 21.64
CA LEU A 149 -7.15 -10.71 21.36
C LEU A 149 -7.74 -9.56 20.54
N ASN A 150 -7.41 -8.31 20.92
CA ASN A 150 -7.86 -7.14 20.16
C ASN A 150 -7.27 -7.15 18.75
N TYR A 151 -5.98 -7.47 18.62
CA TYR A 151 -5.33 -7.59 17.31
C TYR A 151 -5.96 -8.69 16.44
N ALA A 152 -6.23 -9.87 17.00
CA ALA A 152 -6.86 -10.99 16.30
C ALA A 152 -8.29 -10.64 15.87
N VAL A 153 -9.15 -10.15 16.76
CA VAL A 153 -10.54 -9.82 16.40
C VAL A 153 -10.59 -8.66 15.41
N PHE A 154 -9.83 -7.60 15.66
CA PHE A 154 -9.93 -6.38 14.89
C PHE A 154 -9.13 -6.42 13.59
N ARG A 155 -7.85 -6.82 13.62
CA ARG A 155 -6.97 -6.79 12.44
C ARG A 155 -7.06 -8.06 11.60
N TRP A 156 -7.35 -9.22 12.18
CA TRP A 156 -7.58 -10.45 11.41
C TRP A 156 -9.06 -10.72 11.16
N GLY A 157 -9.89 -10.66 12.20
CA GLY A 157 -11.31 -10.98 12.11
C GLY A 157 -12.07 -10.04 11.17
N THR A 158 -11.79 -8.73 11.21
CA THR A 158 -12.53 -7.76 10.37
C THR A 158 -12.37 -8.03 8.86
N PRO A 159 -11.16 -8.18 8.28
CA PRO A 159 -11.02 -8.54 6.87
C PRO A 159 -11.56 -9.94 6.53
N LEU A 160 -11.59 -10.89 7.47
CA LEU A 160 -12.20 -12.20 7.27
C LEU A 160 -13.74 -12.17 7.35
N ALA A 161 -14.31 -11.22 8.10
CA ALA A 161 -15.75 -11.04 8.18
C ALA A 161 -16.36 -10.57 6.85
N VAL A 162 -15.59 -9.83 6.02
CA VAL A 162 -16.05 -9.36 4.71
C VAL A 162 -16.44 -10.51 3.78
N PRO A 163 -15.55 -11.46 3.41
CA PRO A 163 -15.92 -12.59 2.58
C PRO A 163 -16.98 -13.47 3.26
N LEU A 164 -16.98 -13.60 4.59
CA LEU A 164 -18.03 -14.33 5.31
C LEU A 164 -19.42 -13.73 5.06
N LEU A 165 -19.55 -12.41 5.21
CA LEU A 165 -20.82 -11.71 5.00
C LEU A 165 -21.24 -11.76 3.54
N LEU A 166 -20.31 -11.53 2.61
CA LEU A 166 -20.59 -11.62 1.17
C LEU A 166 -21.07 -13.02 0.77
N THR A 167 -20.46 -14.09 1.28
CA THR A 167 -20.92 -15.46 1.02
C THR A 167 -22.32 -15.71 1.56
N ARG A 168 -22.66 -15.16 2.74
CA ARG A 168 -24.02 -15.29 3.32
C ARG A 168 -25.07 -14.49 2.56
N ASP A 169 -24.69 -13.35 2.01
CA ASP A 169 -25.58 -12.47 1.27
C ASP A 169 -25.73 -12.91 -0.20
N GLU A 170 -24.86 -13.78 -0.71
CA GLU A 170 -24.93 -14.35 -2.05
C GLU A 170 -25.93 -15.52 -2.15
N GLN A 171 -26.95 -15.31 -2.97
CA GLN A 171 -28.03 -16.26 -3.21
C GLN A 171 -27.70 -17.26 -4.33
N ASP A 172 -26.83 -16.87 -5.27
CA ASP A 172 -26.39 -17.72 -6.36
C ASP A 172 -25.20 -18.60 -5.93
N GLU A 173 -25.47 -19.88 -5.69
CA GLU A 173 -24.45 -20.88 -5.32
C GLU A 173 -23.28 -20.94 -6.31
N THR A 174 -23.50 -20.59 -7.58
CA THR A 174 -22.44 -20.61 -8.59
C THR A 174 -21.44 -19.47 -8.40
N ARG A 175 -21.88 -18.33 -7.82
CA ARG A 175 -21.08 -17.11 -7.57
C ARG A 175 -20.44 -17.06 -6.19
N ARG A 176 -20.99 -17.77 -5.20
CA ARG A 176 -20.41 -17.89 -3.84
C ARG A 176 -18.89 -18.07 -3.78
N PRO A 177 -18.27 -18.81 -4.71
CA PRO A 177 -16.84 -19.12 -4.66
C PRO A 177 -15.95 -17.97 -5.12
N GLU A 178 -16.55 -16.87 -5.59
CA GLU A 178 -15.90 -15.70 -6.19
C GLU A 178 -16.40 -14.38 -5.57
N VAL A 179 -17.06 -14.47 -4.41
CA VAL A 179 -17.80 -13.34 -3.81
C VAL A 179 -16.94 -12.11 -3.55
N LEU A 180 -15.68 -12.27 -3.16
CA LEU A 180 -14.81 -11.13 -2.92
C LEU A 180 -14.41 -10.52 -4.26
N SER A 181 -14.01 -11.34 -5.25
CA SER A 181 -13.66 -10.83 -6.58
C SER A 181 -14.82 -10.07 -7.23
N HIS A 182 -16.06 -10.57 -7.14
CA HIS A 182 -17.25 -9.86 -7.63
C HIS A 182 -17.51 -8.56 -6.85
N TYR A 183 -17.43 -8.59 -5.52
CA TYR A 183 -17.60 -7.40 -4.69
C TYR A 183 -16.58 -6.30 -5.01
N ILE A 184 -15.33 -6.69 -5.31
CA ILE A 184 -14.26 -5.78 -5.67
C ILE A 184 -14.52 -5.19 -7.07
N GLU A 185 -14.82 -6.03 -8.06
CA GLU A 185 -14.92 -5.61 -9.46
C GLU A 185 -16.22 -4.87 -9.82
N GLN A 186 -17.23 -4.89 -8.93
CA GLN A 186 -18.50 -4.16 -9.14
C GLN A 186 -18.33 -2.63 -9.16
N TRP A 187 -17.23 -2.11 -8.60
CA TRP A 187 -17.00 -0.67 -8.52
C TRP A 187 -16.46 -0.11 -9.84
N ASP A 188 -16.74 1.16 -10.09
CA ASP A 188 -16.37 1.80 -11.34
C ASP A 188 -14.86 1.79 -11.60
N SER A 189 -14.04 1.91 -10.56
CA SER A 189 -12.59 1.87 -10.67
C SER A 189 -11.91 1.28 -9.43
N ALA A 190 -10.62 0.97 -9.54
CA ALA A 190 -9.80 0.54 -8.41
C ALA A 190 -9.69 1.64 -7.32
N GLU A 191 -9.67 2.92 -7.70
CA GLU A 191 -9.71 4.06 -6.78
C GLU A 191 -11.04 4.12 -6.00
N VAL A 192 -12.18 3.97 -6.69
CA VAL A 192 -13.50 3.94 -6.04
C VAL A 192 -13.60 2.71 -5.12
N MET A 193 -13.14 1.55 -5.58
CA MET A 193 -13.07 0.33 -4.78
C MET A 193 -12.24 0.53 -3.51
N SER A 194 -11.07 1.19 -3.61
CA SER A 194 -10.18 1.45 -2.46
C SER A 194 -10.86 2.28 -1.36
N LYS A 195 -11.76 3.20 -1.74
CA LYS A 195 -12.59 3.96 -0.79
C LYS A 195 -13.68 3.08 -0.19
N GLN A 196 -14.36 2.29 -1.01
CA GLN A 196 -15.45 1.43 -0.56
C GLN A 196 -14.96 0.32 0.39
N LEU A 197 -13.77 -0.24 0.16
CA LEU A 197 -13.14 -1.17 1.12
C LEU A 197 -13.02 -0.59 2.53
N LYS A 198 -12.87 0.73 2.66
CA LYS A 198 -12.79 1.40 3.95
C LYS A 198 -14.16 1.87 4.45
N GLU A 199 -14.96 2.47 3.58
CA GLU A 199 -16.12 3.28 3.96
C GLU A 199 -17.48 2.61 3.76
N HIS A 200 -17.54 1.50 3.01
CA HIS A 200 -18.83 0.90 2.67
C HIS A 200 -19.63 0.57 3.95
N PRO A 201 -20.91 0.97 4.07
CA PRO A 201 -21.65 0.89 5.34
C PRO A 201 -21.74 -0.51 5.95
N ARG A 202 -21.84 -1.54 5.09
CA ARG A 202 -21.93 -2.96 5.52
C ARG A 202 -20.59 -3.71 5.50
N TYR A 203 -19.86 -3.65 4.38
CA TYR A 203 -18.63 -4.41 4.14
C TYR A 203 -17.33 -3.62 4.34
N GLY A 204 -17.40 -2.34 4.69
CA GLY A 204 -16.24 -1.49 4.88
C GLY A 204 -15.47 -1.89 6.14
N LEU A 205 -14.14 -1.93 6.03
CA LEU A 205 -13.23 -2.30 7.12
C LEU A 205 -13.05 -1.16 8.14
N GLY A 206 -13.53 0.05 7.86
CA GLY A 206 -13.58 1.16 8.80
C GLY A 206 -12.20 1.52 9.35
N LYS A 207 -12.02 1.40 10.67
CA LYS A 207 -10.74 1.66 11.34
C LYS A 207 -9.72 0.54 11.18
N ALA A 208 -10.13 -0.66 10.75
CA ALA A 208 -9.21 -1.78 10.54
C ALA A 208 -8.28 -1.53 9.35
N ILE A 209 -8.68 -0.70 8.37
CA ILE A 209 -7.84 -0.32 7.23
C ILE A 209 -7.73 1.20 7.08
N GLY A 210 -6.52 1.72 6.86
CA GLY A 210 -6.28 3.08 6.38
C GLY A 210 -6.43 3.17 4.86
N TYR A 211 -6.62 4.37 4.31
CA TYR A 211 -6.65 4.55 2.85
C TYR A 211 -5.33 4.12 2.19
N LYS A 212 -4.18 4.34 2.85
CA LYS A 212 -2.88 3.84 2.35
C LYS A 212 -2.95 2.33 2.08
N ALA A 213 -3.45 1.57 3.04
CA ALA A 213 -3.55 0.12 2.93
C ALA A 213 -4.58 -0.32 1.89
N SER A 214 -5.70 0.39 1.72
CA SER A 214 -6.65 0.05 0.66
C SER A 214 -6.08 0.33 -0.74
N HIS A 215 -5.29 1.40 -0.91
CA HIS A 215 -4.53 1.66 -2.14
C HIS A 215 -3.43 0.62 -2.38
N LEU A 216 -2.75 0.14 -1.33
CA LEU A 216 -1.79 -0.97 -1.42
C LEU A 216 -2.47 -2.27 -1.89
N TYR A 217 -3.66 -2.57 -1.38
CA TYR A 217 -4.47 -3.68 -1.86
C TYR A 217 -4.82 -3.54 -3.35
N ALA A 218 -5.27 -2.36 -3.78
CA ALA A 218 -5.55 -2.08 -5.19
C ALA A 218 -4.33 -2.29 -6.08
N LYS A 219 -3.16 -1.80 -5.66
CA LYS A 219 -1.88 -2.05 -6.35
C LYS A 219 -1.61 -3.54 -6.51
N TRP A 220 -1.76 -4.33 -5.44
CA TRP A 220 -1.47 -5.76 -5.52
C TRP A 220 -2.39 -6.50 -6.49
N ILE A 221 -3.69 -6.21 -6.47
CA ILE A 221 -4.64 -6.93 -7.33
C ILE A 221 -4.63 -6.43 -8.78
N VAL A 222 -4.32 -5.15 -9.05
CA VAL A 222 -4.29 -4.59 -10.40
C VAL A 222 -2.92 -4.75 -11.05
N HIS A 223 -1.85 -4.40 -10.34
CA HIS A 223 -0.51 -4.29 -10.92
C HIS A 223 0.36 -5.52 -10.62
N THR A 224 0.52 -5.88 -9.33
CA THR A 224 1.51 -6.88 -8.92
C THR A 224 1.13 -8.30 -9.33
N PHE A 225 -0.10 -8.73 -9.03
CA PHE A 225 -0.58 -10.09 -9.26
C PHE A 225 -1.63 -10.19 -10.37
N ARG A 226 -2.14 -9.04 -10.85
CA ARG A 226 -3.14 -8.96 -11.96
C ARG A 226 -4.32 -9.90 -11.75
N LEU A 227 -4.91 -9.85 -10.55
CA LEU A 227 -6.01 -10.70 -10.12
C LEU A 227 -7.38 -10.19 -10.58
N VAL A 228 -7.48 -8.99 -11.15
CA VAL A 228 -8.73 -8.43 -11.66
C VAL A 228 -9.02 -8.96 -13.08
N ARG A 229 -10.28 -9.27 -13.39
CA ARG A 229 -10.70 -9.70 -14.74
C ARG A 229 -11.03 -8.54 -15.68
N ARG A 230 -11.36 -7.39 -15.12
CA ARG A 230 -11.68 -6.17 -15.88
C ARG A 230 -10.46 -5.61 -16.59
N GLU A 231 -10.65 -5.25 -17.86
CA GLU A 231 -9.61 -4.68 -18.73
C GLU A 231 -9.86 -3.21 -19.10
N ASP A 232 -10.93 -2.60 -18.59
CA ASP A 232 -11.24 -1.20 -18.88
C ASP A 232 -10.33 -0.21 -18.12
N LEU A 233 -10.29 1.05 -18.56
CA LEU A 233 -9.41 2.08 -17.99
C LEU A 233 -9.59 2.28 -16.48
N GLY A 234 -10.79 2.03 -15.95
CA GLY A 234 -11.11 2.07 -14.53
C GLY A 234 -10.37 1.03 -13.68
N TRP A 235 -9.79 0.00 -14.30
CA TRP A 235 -9.06 -1.07 -13.64
C TRP A 235 -7.65 -1.26 -14.23
N GLY A 236 -7.21 -0.33 -15.08
CA GLY A 236 -5.89 -0.35 -15.71
C GLY A 236 -4.77 0.22 -14.83
N SER A 237 -3.60 0.42 -15.44
CA SER A 237 -2.35 0.83 -14.77
C SER A 237 -2.36 2.17 -14.01
N TYR A 238 -3.39 3.00 -14.22
CA TYR A 238 -3.55 4.34 -13.62
C TYR A 238 -4.84 4.46 -12.80
N SER A 239 -5.48 3.33 -12.48
CA SER A 239 -6.82 3.27 -11.89
C SER A 239 -6.89 3.57 -10.40
N PHE A 240 -5.75 3.72 -9.71
CA PHE A 240 -5.67 3.98 -8.28
C PHE A 240 -4.63 5.05 -7.97
N GLU A 241 -4.84 5.81 -6.90
CA GLU A 241 -3.84 6.75 -6.40
C GLU A 241 -2.64 6.04 -5.78
N ILE A 242 -1.45 6.65 -5.93
CA ILE A 242 -0.23 6.17 -5.29
C ILE A 242 -0.39 6.28 -3.76
N PRO A 243 -0.14 5.20 -3.00
CA PRO A 243 -0.27 5.21 -1.55
C PRO A 243 0.87 6.02 -0.90
N PHE A 244 0.69 7.33 -0.79
CA PHE A 244 1.67 8.19 -0.11
C PHE A 244 1.77 7.84 1.38
N ASP A 245 2.89 7.21 1.74
CA ASP A 245 3.28 6.90 3.11
C ASP A 245 4.53 7.68 3.54
N SER A 246 5.02 7.42 4.75
CA SER A 246 6.20 8.10 5.29
C SER A 246 7.46 7.90 4.44
N ASN A 247 7.60 6.80 3.69
CA ASN A 247 8.73 6.58 2.79
C ASN A 247 8.54 7.35 1.49
N ALA A 248 7.40 7.15 0.82
CA ALA A 248 7.06 7.85 -0.42
C ALA A 248 7.08 9.37 -0.25
N GLY A 249 6.46 9.88 0.81
CA GLY A 249 6.42 11.30 1.14
C GLY A 249 7.80 11.87 1.43
N ARG A 250 8.65 11.12 2.16
CA ARG A 250 10.03 11.54 2.42
C ARG A 250 10.85 11.61 1.14
N VAL A 251 10.75 10.62 0.27
CA VAL A 251 11.47 10.61 -1.02
C VAL A 251 11.02 11.79 -1.89
N LEU A 252 9.71 11.99 -2.08
CA LEU A 252 9.19 13.10 -2.90
C LEU A 252 9.50 14.48 -2.30
N PHE A 253 9.50 14.62 -0.98
CA PHE A 253 9.86 15.89 -0.35
C PHE A 253 11.35 16.18 -0.50
N ARG A 254 12.22 15.24 -0.09
CA ARG A 254 13.67 15.43 -0.07
C ARG A 254 14.31 15.55 -1.45
N THR A 255 13.71 14.93 -2.45
CA THR A 255 14.13 15.12 -3.84
C THR A 255 13.75 16.49 -4.40
N GLY A 256 12.87 17.23 -3.74
CA GLY A 256 12.38 18.54 -4.17
C GLY A 256 11.12 18.49 -5.03
N PHE A 257 10.54 17.30 -5.29
CA PHE A 257 9.34 17.15 -6.11
C PHE A 257 8.18 18.02 -5.60
N PHE A 258 7.89 17.97 -4.29
CA PHE A 258 6.77 18.72 -3.71
C PHE A 258 6.96 20.24 -3.79
N LEU A 259 8.20 20.72 -3.80
CA LEU A 259 8.51 22.15 -3.86
C LEU A 259 8.25 22.77 -5.24
N GLU A 260 8.05 21.95 -6.28
CA GLU A 260 7.61 22.43 -7.59
C GLU A 260 6.13 22.85 -7.59
N TRP A 261 5.33 22.35 -6.64
CA TRP A 261 3.87 22.40 -6.72
C TRP A 261 3.19 23.28 -5.68
N ALA A 262 3.86 23.53 -4.55
CA ALA A 262 3.43 24.44 -3.49
C ALA A 262 4.65 24.89 -2.67
N THR A 263 4.51 26.01 -1.96
CA THR A 263 5.59 26.56 -1.11
C THR A 263 5.63 25.88 0.27
N LEU A 264 6.73 26.07 1.00
CA LEU A 264 6.85 25.56 2.37
C LEU A 264 5.77 26.16 3.29
N GLU A 265 5.47 27.46 3.16
CA GLU A 265 4.44 28.14 3.93
C GLU A 265 3.05 27.57 3.64
N GLU A 266 2.78 27.17 2.39
CA GLU A 266 1.54 26.48 2.05
C GLU A 266 1.45 25.11 2.72
N TYR A 267 2.55 24.34 2.70
CA TYR A 267 2.61 23.04 3.36
C TYR A 267 2.49 23.14 4.89
N GLU A 268 3.06 24.16 5.52
CA GLU A 268 2.86 24.44 6.96
C GLU A 268 1.39 24.77 7.26
N ARG A 269 0.78 25.66 6.46
CA ARG A 269 -0.64 26.02 6.60
C ARG A 269 -1.57 24.82 6.42
N TRP A 270 -1.20 23.86 5.59
CA TRP A 270 -1.96 22.63 5.38
C TRP A 270 -1.64 21.54 6.39
N GLU A 271 -0.81 21.82 7.39
CA GLU A 271 -0.34 20.85 8.38
C GLU A 271 0.35 19.63 7.73
N VAL A 272 0.96 19.82 6.56
CA VAL A 272 1.85 18.82 5.96
C VAL A 272 3.22 18.91 6.60
N LEU A 273 3.66 20.11 6.98
CA LEU A 273 4.90 20.35 7.70
C LEU A 273 4.61 20.83 9.13
N HIS A 274 5.30 20.23 10.09
CA HIS A 274 5.21 20.58 11.50
C HIS A 274 6.60 20.85 12.07
N SER A 275 7.00 22.12 12.08
CA SER A 275 8.29 22.58 12.58
C SER A 275 8.46 22.23 14.07
N GLY A 276 9.63 21.69 14.43
CA GLY A 276 9.95 21.28 15.80
C GLY A 276 9.30 19.98 16.29
N LYS A 277 8.45 19.32 15.47
CA LYS A 277 7.77 18.07 15.85
C LYS A 277 8.44 16.80 15.33
N GLY A 278 9.51 16.93 14.55
CA GLY A 278 10.31 15.81 14.06
C GLY A 278 11.27 15.27 15.11
N LYS A 279 11.88 14.11 14.82
CA LYS A 279 12.97 13.56 15.64
C LYS A 279 14.06 14.63 15.78
N GLU A 280 14.60 14.78 17.00
CA GLU A 280 15.66 15.75 17.30
C GLU A 280 15.25 17.23 17.06
N GLY A 281 13.94 17.53 17.04
CA GLY A 281 13.44 18.90 16.86
C GLY A 281 13.42 19.36 15.41
N THR A 282 13.59 18.46 14.45
CA THR A 282 13.47 18.77 13.01
C THR A 282 12.01 19.03 12.61
N THR A 283 11.76 19.32 11.34
CA THR A 283 10.40 19.43 10.79
C THR A 283 9.83 18.05 10.48
N TYR A 284 8.66 17.74 11.02
CA TYR A 284 7.93 16.50 10.73
C TYR A 284 7.04 16.67 9.49
N ILE A 285 7.17 15.73 8.54
CA ILE A 285 6.39 15.67 7.30
C ILE A 285 5.22 14.70 7.50
N ARG A 286 4.01 15.24 7.64
CA ARG A 286 2.77 14.47 7.64
C ARG A 286 2.18 14.40 6.23
N VAL A 287 2.83 13.63 5.34
CA VAL A 287 2.50 13.63 3.90
C VAL A 287 1.03 13.34 3.60
N THR A 288 0.35 12.54 4.43
CA THR A 288 -1.08 12.22 4.23
C THR A 288 -1.98 13.45 4.17
N ASN A 289 -1.56 14.56 4.78
CA ASN A 289 -2.31 15.82 4.80
C ASN A 289 -2.27 16.56 3.45
N ILE A 290 -1.46 16.10 2.49
CA ILE A 290 -1.43 16.62 1.12
C ILE A 290 -2.66 16.21 0.30
N ARG A 291 -3.43 15.22 0.77
CA ARG A 291 -4.69 14.80 0.15
C ARG A 291 -5.59 16.01 -0.04
N GLU A 292 -6.17 16.09 -1.24
CA GLU A 292 -7.06 17.17 -1.67
C GLU A 292 -6.43 18.57 -1.80
N LYS A 293 -5.14 18.74 -1.47
CA LYS A 293 -4.44 20.02 -1.62
C LYS A 293 -4.08 20.25 -3.08
N GLY A 294 -4.39 21.44 -3.57
CA GLY A 294 -4.28 21.79 -4.98
C GLY A 294 -3.00 22.56 -5.31
N SER A 295 -2.49 22.38 -6.53
CA SER A 295 -1.44 23.24 -7.10
C SER A 295 -2.02 24.26 -8.07
N THR A 296 -1.82 25.54 -7.78
CA THR A 296 -2.17 26.64 -8.69
C THR A 296 -1.29 26.63 -9.94
N ARG A 297 0.00 26.26 -9.80
CA ARG A 297 0.93 26.10 -10.92
C ARG A 297 0.44 25.03 -11.89
N ALA A 298 0.10 23.84 -11.38
CA ALA A 298 -0.37 22.73 -12.22
C ALA A 298 -1.68 23.07 -12.94
N LYS A 299 -2.59 23.81 -12.29
CA LYS A 299 -3.85 24.25 -12.91
C LYS A 299 -3.66 25.25 -14.07
N ARG A 300 -2.58 26.03 -14.07
CA ARG A 300 -2.29 27.02 -15.12
C ARG A 300 -1.67 26.40 -16.37
N ASP A 301 -1.12 25.20 -16.27
CA ASP A 301 -0.62 24.45 -17.42
C ASP A 301 -1.78 23.72 -18.11
N SER A 302 -2.11 24.13 -19.33
CA SER A 302 -3.27 23.60 -20.06
C SER A 302 -3.14 22.12 -20.37
N ARG A 303 -1.95 21.67 -20.77
CA ARG A 303 -1.70 20.27 -21.15
C ARG A 303 -1.77 19.35 -19.94
N LEU A 304 -1.11 19.74 -18.84
CA LEU A 304 -1.19 19.01 -17.57
C LEU A 304 -2.64 18.96 -17.07
N PHE A 305 -3.37 20.06 -17.15
CA PHE A 305 -4.77 20.12 -16.73
C PHE A 305 -5.69 19.21 -17.55
N GLU A 306 -5.50 19.14 -18.88
CA GLU A 306 -6.24 18.24 -19.77
C GLU A 306 -6.01 16.77 -19.40
N ILE A 307 -4.75 16.35 -19.24
CA ILE A 307 -4.40 14.98 -18.87
C ILE A 307 -4.89 14.66 -17.45
N TYR A 308 -4.85 15.63 -16.53
CA TYR A 308 -5.43 15.49 -15.20
C TYR A 308 -6.95 15.25 -15.24
N CYS A 309 -7.67 15.95 -16.13
CA CYS A 309 -9.09 15.70 -16.35
C CYS A 309 -9.33 14.28 -16.86
N ASP A 310 -8.56 13.85 -17.88
CA ASP A 310 -8.62 12.49 -18.44
C ASP A 310 -8.39 11.41 -17.36
N LEU A 311 -7.32 11.56 -16.57
CA LEU A 311 -7.02 10.72 -15.41
C LEU A 311 -8.21 10.63 -14.44
N CYS A 312 -8.80 11.77 -14.07
CA CYS A 312 -9.88 11.79 -13.08
C CYS A 312 -11.19 11.20 -13.60
N TYR A 313 -11.50 11.35 -14.89
CA TYR A 313 -12.75 10.89 -15.48
C TYR A 313 -12.71 9.44 -15.93
N HIS A 314 -11.63 9.04 -16.61
CA HIS A 314 -11.59 7.75 -17.31
C HIS A 314 -10.89 6.66 -16.50
N HIS A 315 -9.82 7.02 -15.79
CA HIS A 315 -9.02 6.07 -15.02
C HIS A 315 -9.45 5.98 -13.55
N LEU A 316 -9.39 7.09 -12.82
CA LEU A 316 -9.76 7.11 -11.41
C LEU A 316 -11.29 7.10 -11.22
N ARG A 317 -12.06 7.64 -12.18
CA ARG A 317 -13.53 7.77 -12.13
C ARG A 317 -14.06 8.43 -10.85
N VAL A 318 -13.31 9.38 -10.32
CA VAL A 318 -13.62 10.06 -9.05
C VAL A 318 -14.35 11.39 -9.22
N LEU A 319 -14.48 11.89 -10.46
CA LEU A 319 -15.16 13.14 -10.77
C LEU A 319 -16.20 12.96 -11.87
N LYS A 320 -17.28 13.74 -11.80
CA LYS A 320 -18.34 13.80 -12.82
C LYS A 320 -18.34 15.11 -13.62
N GLY A 321 -17.49 16.07 -13.26
CA GLY A 321 -17.39 17.38 -13.91
C GLY A 321 -16.05 18.04 -13.65
N THR A 322 -15.83 19.20 -14.27
CA THR A 322 -14.51 19.84 -14.36
C THR A 322 -13.87 20.05 -12.99
N PRO A 323 -12.66 19.51 -12.76
CA PRO A 323 -11.99 19.69 -11.49
C PRO A 323 -11.74 21.17 -11.20
N ARG A 324 -12.09 21.60 -9.98
CA ARG A 324 -11.82 22.97 -9.53
C ARG A 324 -10.34 23.18 -9.22
N THR A 325 -9.64 22.11 -8.85
CA THR A 325 -8.22 22.10 -8.45
C THR A 325 -7.52 20.86 -9.01
N VAL A 326 -6.22 21.01 -9.30
CA VAL A 326 -5.33 19.89 -9.61
C VAL A 326 -4.68 19.43 -8.32
N GLN A 327 -5.05 18.25 -7.82
CA GLN A 327 -4.55 17.74 -6.54
C GLN A 327 -3.09 17.29 -6.67
N ILE A 328 -2.22 17.76 -5.77
CA ILE A 328 -0.76 17.51 -5.85
C ILE A 328 -0.45 16.01 -5.83
N GLN A 329 -1.18 15.23 -5.03
CA GLN A 329 -1.01 13.77 -4.92
C GLN A 329 -1.20 13.03 -6.26
N ARG A 330 -1.98 13.59 -7.19
CA ARG A 330 -2.26 12.97 -8.49
C ARG A 330 -1.33 13.43 -9.60
N ILE A 331 -0.54 14.48 -9.38
CA ILE A 331 0.38 15.00 -10.39
C ILE A 331 1.37 13.94 -10.89
N PRO A 332 1.96 13.07 -10.05
CA PRO A 332 2.82 12.01 -10.56
C PRO A 332 2.11 11.09 -11.57
N LEU A 333 0.84 10.74 -11.32
CA LEU A 333 0.05 9.91 -12.24
C LEU A 333 -0.22 10.61 -13.57
N VAL A 334 -0.36 11.94 -13.58
CA VAL A 334 -0.50 12.72 -14.82
C VAL A 334 0.74 12.55 -15.69
N PHE A 335 1.94 12.64 -15.12
CA PHE A 335 3.19 12.44 -15.88
C PHE A 335 3.33 11.01 -16.39
N LEU A 336 2.97 10.01 -15.58
CA LEU A 336 3.03 8.61 -16.01
C LEU A 336 2.03 8.32 -17.15
N LEU A 337 0.79 8.81 -17.03
CA LEU A 337 -0.25 8.65 -18.03
C LEU A 337 0.14 9.29 -19.36
N GLU A 338 0.72 10.50 -19.31
CA GLU A 338 1.16 11.22 -20.49
C GLU A 338 2.22 10.47 -21.30
N GLU A 339 3.16 9.83 -20.62
CA GLU A 339 4.25 9.10 -21.28
C GLU A 339 3.84 7.69 -21.70
N GLY A 340 2.93 7.06 -20.96
CA GLY A 340 2.49 5.69 -21.23
C GLY A 340 3.56 4.62 -20.99
N LEU A 341 4.74 5.00 -20.48
CA LEU A 341 5.90 4.11 -20.33
C LEU A 341 5.92 3.35 -19.00
N TYR A 342 5.37 3.95 -17.94
CA TYR A 342 5.42 3.45 -16.57
C TYR A 342 4.05 3.55 -15.91
N THR A 343 3.82 2.72 -14.90
CA THR A 343 2.52 2.57 -14.22
C THR A 343 2.51 3.18 -12.83
N ALA A 344 1.33 3.34 -12.23
CA ALA A 344 1.21 3.76 -10.83
C ALA A 344 1.95 2.80 -9.87
N GLY A 345 1.90 1.50 -10.18
CA GLY A 345 2.62 0.46 -9.43
C GLY A 345 4.14 0.60 -9.52
N ASP A 346 4.67 0.82 -10.72
CA ASP A 346 6.11 1.03 -10.95
C ASP A 346 6.64 2.22 -10.11
N LEU A 347 5.89 3.33 -10.07
CA LEU A 347 6.30 4.49 -9.28
C LEU A 347 6.23 4.22 -7.76
N ASP A 348 5.17 3.55 -7.30
CA ASP A 348 5.05 3.19 -5.89
C ASP A 348 6.19 2.25 -5.44
N ASP A 349 6.49 1.23 -6.25
CA ASP A 349 7.60 0.30 -6.04
C ASP A 349 8.93 1.03 -5.92
N GLY A 350 9.17 2.02 -6.80
CA GLY A 350 10.38 2.82 -6.78
C GLY A 350 10.49 3.71 -5.55
N LEU A 351 9.38 4.34 -5.15
CA LEU A 351 9.31 5.16 -3.93
C LEU A 351 9.61 4.32 -2.69
N MET A 352 9.04 3.12 -2.60
CA MET A 352 9.25 2.19 -1.48
C MET A 352 10.68 1.66 -1.46
N TYR A 353 11.23 1.24 -2.60
CA TYR A 353 12.60 0.75 -2.70
C TYR A 353 13.61 1.84 -2.30
N ILE A 354 13.49 3.04 -2.86
CA ILE A 354 14.38 4.16 -2.54
C ILE A 354 14.25 4.58 -1.07
N GLY A 355 13.02 4.70 -0.57
CA GLY A 355 12.76 5.09 0.81
C GLY A 355 13.31 4.12 1.84
N THR A 356 13.31 2.82 1.51
CA THR A 356 13.75 1.74 2.42
C THR A 356 15.25 1.50 2.36
N HIS A 357 15.91 1.65 1.20
CA HIS A 357 17.30 1.24 1.02
C HIS A 357 18.30 2.39 0.96
N TYR A 358 17.85 3.62 0.72
CA TYR A 358 18.77 4.75 0.51
C TYR A 358 18.34 6.00 1.28
N CYS A 359 17.08 6.42 1.11
CA CYS A 359 16.57 7.66 1.71
C CYS A 359 16.07 7.42 3.13
N TYR A 360 16.95 7.07 4.06
CA TYR A 360 16.60 6.76 5.45
C TYR A 360 16.04 7.96 6.23
N ASN A 361 15.25 7.70 7.29
CA ASN A 361 14.61 8.72 8.12
C ASN A 361 15.54 9.34 9.19
N HIS A 362 16.75 9.72 8.77
CA HIS A 362 17.74 10.45 9.58
C HIS A 362 18.51 11.45 8.71
N ALA A 363 19.52 12.11 9.29
CA ALA A 363 20.32 13.15 8.63
C ALA A 363 21.33 12.60 7.60
N GLU A 364 21.69 11.32 7.73
CA GLU A 364 22.74 10.66 6.94
C GLU A 364 22.20 9.52 6.03
N PRO A 365 21.24 9.77 5.12
CA PRO A 365 20.82 8.76 4.15
C PRO A 365 21.97 8.37 3.20
N ASP A 366 21.88 7.19 2.58
CA ASP A 366 22.85 6.72 1.59
C ASP A 366 22.64 7.37 0.21
N CYS A 367 22.74 8.70 0.18
CA CYS A 367 22.63 9.46 -1.06
C CYS A 367 23.70 9.14 -2.11
N PRO A 368 24.98 8.89 -1.77
CA PRO A 368 26.01 8.58 -2.75
C PRO A 368 25.68 7.33 -3.58
N HIS A 369 25.01 6.33 -3.03
CA HIS A 369 24.62 5.11 -3.76
C HIS A 369 23.17 5.12 -4.27
N CYS A 370 22.38 6.14 -3.92
CA CYS A 370 21.00 6.26 -4.37
C CYS A 370 20.90 6.33 -5.91
N PRO A 371 20.04 5.53 -6.57
CA PRO A 371 19.95 5.47 -8.04
C PRO A 371 19.52 6.79 -8.69
N ILE A 372 18.78 7.62 -7.96
CA ILE A 372 18.29 8.92 -8.43
C ILE A 372 19.14 10.11 -7.95
N ARG A 373 20.34 9.86 -7.41
CA ARG A 373 21.18 10.91 -6.79
C ARG A 373 21.47 12.10 -7.69
N HIS A 374 21.58 11.87 -9.01
CA HIS A 374 21.93 12.90 -9.99
C HIS A 374 20.77 13.89 -10.26
N ILE A 375 19.53 13.51 -9.94
CA ILE A 375 18.33 14.36 -10.07
C ILE A 375 17.90 14.89 -8.69
N CYS A 376 18.31 14.27 -7.59
CA CYS A 376 17.86 14.64 -6.25
C CYS A 376 18.34 16.04 -5.84
N ARG A 377 17.44 17.04 -5.81
CA ARG A 377 17.75 18.40 -5.37
C ARG A 377 18.35 18.46 -3.97
N GLY A 378 17.83 17.64 -3.05
CA GLY A 378 18.34 17.58 -1.68
C GLY A 378 19.80 17.14 -1.59
N PHE A 379 20.29 16.36 -2.56
CA PHE A 379 21.67 15.92 -2.59
C PHE A 379 22.58 16.83 -3.42
N GLN A 380 22.08 17.34 -4.54
CA GLN A 380 22.86 18.15 -5.49
C GLN A 380 22.96 19.63 -5.10
N GLU A 381 21.90 20.21 -4.55
CA GLU A 381 21.75 21.66 -4.43
C GLU A 381 21.47 22.11 -2.99
N ASP A 382 20.57 21.41 -2.29
CA ASP A 382 20.03 21.88 -1.01
C ASP A 382 19.97 20.77 0.04
N ARG A 383 21.09 20.60 0.75
CA ARG A 383 21.23 19.63 1.85
C ARG A 383 20.25 19.85 3.00
N SER A 384 19.62 21.02 3.13
CA SER A 384 18.62 21.28 4.19
C SER A 384 17.39 20.36 4.05
N LEU A 385 17.00 20.05 2.81
CA LEU A 385 15.88 19.15 2.53
C LEU A 385 16.09 17.76 3.16
N ILE A 386 17.34 17.30 3.23
CA ILE A 386 17.70 16.03 3.86
C ILE A 386 17.85 16.19 5.37
N THR A 387 18.55 17.23 5.81
CA THR A 387 18.99 17.35 7.22
C THR A 387 17.90 17.88 8.14
N GLU A 388 16.93 18.65 7.65
CA GLU A 388 15.91 19.34 8.47
C GLU A 388 14.52 18.71 8.43
N TYR A 389 14.27 17.72 7.57
CA TYR A 389 12.94 17.13 7.39
C TYR A 389 12.91 15.62 7.66
N ARG A 390 11.92 15.15 8.43
CA ARG A 390 11.73 13.76 8.86
C ARG A 390 10.28 13.33 8.72
N THR A 391 10.02 12.04 8.56
CA THR A 391 8.67 11.45 8.56
C THR A 391 8.38 10.60 9.78
#